data_AF-A0A1F3ZSQ4-F1
#
_entry.id   AF-A0A1F3ZSQ4-F1
#
_cell.length_a   1.000
_cell.length_b   1.000
_cell.length_c   1.000
_cell.angle_alpha   90.00
_cell.angle_beta   90.00
_cell.angle_gamma   90.00
#
_symmetry.space_group_name_H-M   'P 1'
#
loop_
_entity.id
_entity.type
_entity.pdbx_description
1 polymer ?
#
loop_
_entity_poly.entity_id
_entity_poly.type
_entity_poly.pdbx_seq_one_letter_code
_entity_poly.pdbx_strand_id
1 'polypeptide(L)'
;MLSLSRLPHLLDLDLRGMVAAGNVSQRRMIELLERYGAGTVAAAMNRMIGHSEEKLRQRLRAMPDGIFRAVDYLEHDGHEDRLYRVAVEITKKGDTLVLDFSASSDQAPGFVNATKAGLRGAVVGAMFPSLAFDIPWNEGLLAPVTIVSRPGSICDARFPAPVGAATVEAVWVAKNALTAALAKLKACTPGLEAEVQAVSAGTMSTVNLGGTDQYGQRYGIHLMDPMMNGFGAYAGADGFDLGGSYSTTIPNVANVESNEFLSPMLYLHRRIEPDTGGAGMWRGGMAASMAFTAHGVHETEALIMTHGLEVPNSSGLFGAYPGSCVRQRLLRASDLAAVHRSGRLPVEVAELHGDLEEMGPKPGLIQLRPGDVFETSWQGGGGLGDPLDRDPGRVAADCRIGHYSHAYAEQVFGVRLLPDGAADERATRASRDGLRRARAKGAEEPPVAQQGRADGEAQRIGGKMEFAVVNGRKFYACACGQPLAPRSGNWRDGARRKTISAAAAKKYFRLHPELELRQYLCPGCDGLLSVEVAEINSAELHDIELA
;
A
#
# COMPACT_ATOMS: atom_id res chain seq x y z
N MET A 1 26.74 -23.52 1.15
CA MET A 1 25.99 -22.28 1.45
C MET A 1 26.93 -21.15 1.84
N LEU A 2 27.72 -21.28 2.92
CA LEU A 2 28.63 -20.21 3.37
C LEU A 2 29.61 -19.74 2.28
N SER A 3 30.19 -20.68 1.51
CA SER A 3 31.13 -20.38 0.41
C SER A 3 30.51 -19.65 -0.79
N LEU A 4 29.18 -19.56 -0.85
CA LEU A 4 28.43 -18.87 -1.91
C LEU A 4 27.86 -17.53 -1.43
N SER A 5 28.15 -17.12 -0.19
CA SER A 5 27.72 -15.85 0.37
C SER A 5 28.86 -14.83 0.37
N ARG A 6 28.51 -13.56 0.13
CA ARG A 6 29.45 -12.43 0.31
C ARG A 6 29.73 -12.15 1.80
N LEU A 7 28.82 -12.56 2.69
CA LEU A 7 28.85 -12.32 4.13
C LEU A 7 28.68 -13.65 4.89
N PRO A 8 29.69 -14.55 4.84
CA PRO A 8 29.58 -15.89 5.42
C PRO A 8 29.38 -15.86 6.95
N HIS A 9 29.93 -14.88 7.66
CA HIS A 9 29.80 -14.77 9.11
C HIS A 9 28.38 -14.42 9.55
N LEU A 10 27.70 -13.49 8.85
CA LEU A 10 26.30 -13.16 9.13
C LEU A 10 25.39 -14.34 8.82
N LEU A 11 25.61 -15.00 7.68
CA LEU A 11 24.84 -16.21 7.32
C LEU A 11 25.05 -17.35 8.33
N ASP A 12 26.27 -17.53 8.84
CA ASP A 12 26.54 -18.50 9.91
C ASP A 12 25.77 -18.16 11.20
N LEU A 13 25.70 -16.87 11.58
CA LEU A 13 24.90 -16.44 12.72
C LEU A 13 23.41 -16.71 12.54
N ASP A 14 22.85 -16.41 11.36
CA ASP A 14 21.45 -16.70 11.04
C ASP A 14 21.16 -18.20 11.12
N LEU A 15 22.02 -19.03 10.52
CA LEU A 15 21.87 -20.49 10.55
C LEU A 15 21.96 -21.04 11.97
N ARG A 16 22.92 -20.55 12.78
CA ARG A 16 23.02 -20.93 14.19
C ARG A 16 21.80 -20.51 15.00
N GLY A 17 21.26 -19.32 14.73
CA GLY A 17 20.03 -18.83 15.33
C GLY A 17 18.84 -19.75 15.02
N MET A 18 18.67 -20.13 13.75
CA MET A 18 17.63 -21.07 13.33
C MET A 18 17.79 -22.45 13.98
N VAL A 19 19.01 -22.99 14.04
CA VAL A 19 19.30 -24.26 14.72
C VAL A 19 19.02 -24.18 16.22
N ALA A 20 19.42 -23.09 16.88
CA ALA A 20 19.17 -22.87 18.30
C ALA A 20 17.66 -22.80 18.59
N ALA A 21 16.90 -22.07 17.77
CA ALA A 21 15.44 -22.01 17.87
C ALA A 21 14.80 -23.39 17.67
N GLY A 22 15.28 -24.17 16.69
CA GLY A 22 14.86 -25.55 16.47
C GLY A 22 15.12 -26.45 17.68
N ASN A 23 16.32 -26.39 18.27
CA ASN A 23 16.70 -27.18 19.45
C ASN A 23 15.83 -26.84 20.67
N VAL A 24 15.57 -25.55 20.91
CA VAL A 24 14.68 -25.11 21.99
C VAL A 24 13.26 -25.59 21.75
N SER A 25 12.75 -25.47 20.53
CA SER A 25 11.41 -25.92 20.15
C SER A 25 11.27 -27.44 20.33
N GLN A 26 12.25 -28.22 19.88
CA GLN A 26 12.29 -29.67 20.04
C GLN A 26 12.26 -30.07 21.51
N ARG A 27 13.10 -29.44 22.36
CA ARG A 27 13.12 -29.72 23.80
C ARG A 27 11.77 -29.44 24.45
N ARG A 28 11.16 -28.29 24.17
CA ARG A 28 9.83 -27.94 24.70
C ARG A 28 8.74 -28.89 24.22
N MET A 29 8.83 -29.35 22.97
CA MET A 29 7.92 -30.36 22.45
C MET A 29 8.08 -31.70 23.16
N ILE A 30 9.31 -32.16 23.40
CA ILE A 30 9.58 -33.40 24.15
C ILE A 30 9.02 -33.29 25.59
N GLU A 31 9.27 -32.19 26.29
CA GLU A 31 8.72 -31.94 27.64
C GLU A 31 7.18 -32.06 27.67
N LEU A 32 6.48 -31.54 26.65
CA LEU A 32 5.03 -31.67 26.52
C LEU A 32 4.60 -33.11 26.25
N LEU A 33 5.32 -33.82 25.38
CA LEU A 33 5.03 -35.20 25.01
C LEU A 33 5.25 -36.16 26.19
N GLU A 34 6.30 -35.97 26.98
CA GLU A 34 6.56 -36.76 28.19
C GLU A 34 5.50 -36.53 29.26
N ARG A 35 5.06 -35.28 29.43
CA ARG A 35 4.07 -34.91 30.45
C ARG A 35 2.65 -35.36 30.12
N TYR A 36 2.22 -35.25 28.86
CA TYR A 36 0.82 -35.44 28.47
C TYR A 36 0.58 -36.63 27.53
N GLY A 37 1.65 -37.24 27.01
CA GLY A 37 1.59 -38.29 26.00
C GLY A 37 1.35 -37.75 24.59
N ALA A 38 1.90 -38.46 23.60
CA ALA A 38 1.83 -38.05 22.19
C ALA A 38 0.40 -37.92 21.64
N GLY A 39 -0.50 -38.83 22.03
CA GLY A 39 -1.90 -38.80 21.58
C GLY A 39 -2.62 -37.52 22.02
N THR A 40 -2.42 -37.08 23.27
CA THR A 40 -3.02 -35.87 23.82
C THR A 40 -2.50 -34.61 23.12
N VAL A 41 -1.18 -34.53 22.91
CA VAL A 41 -0.54 -33.38 22.25
C VAL A 41 -1.00 -33.26 20.80
N ALA A 42 -1.01 -34.37 20.05
CA ALA A 42 -1.50 -34.38 18.67
C ALA A 42 -2.99 -34.01 18.59
N ALA A 43 -3.82 -34.52 19.50
CA ALA A 43 -5.23 -34.16 19.57
C ALA A 43 -5.43 -32.66 19.86
N ALA A 44 -4.61 -32.07 20.75
CA ALA A 44 -4.65 -30.64 21.03
C ALA A 44 -4.26 -29.80 19.81
N MET A 45 -3.19 -30.16 19.10
CA MET A 45 -2.78 -29.49 17.86
C MET A 45 -3.88 -29.53 16.80
N ASN A 46 -4.45 -30.72 16.54
CA ASN A 46 -5.54 -30.88 15.58
C ASN A 46 -6.79 -30.08 15.99
N ARG A 47 -7.10 -30.03 17.29
CA ARG A 47 -8.20 -29.21 17.81
C ARG A 47 -7.95 -27.71 17.61
N MET A 48 -6.71 -27.24 17.78
CA MET A 48 -6.35 -25.84 17.51
C MET A 48 -6.50 -25.48 16.03
N ILE A 49 -6.07 -26.37 15.13
CA ILE A 49 -6.22 -26.19 13.68
C ILE A 49 -7.70 -26.15 13.30
N GLY A 50 -8.48 -27.15 13.75
CA GLY A 50 -9.93 -27.20 13.50
C GLY A 50 -10.69 -26.03 14.13
N HIS A 51 -10.24 -25.51 15.27
CA HIS A 51 -10.82 -24.32 15.88
C HIS A 51 -10.62 -23.07 15.02
N SER A 52 -9.41 -22.85 14.49
CA SER A 52 -9.14 -21.72 13.60
C SER A 52 -9.93 -21.83 12.29
N GLU A 53 -10.04 -23.03 11.72
CA GLU A 53 -10.91 -23.29 10.56
C GLU A 53 -12.37 -22.90 10.84
N GLU A 54 -12.96 -23.45 11.91
CA GLU A 54 -14.36 -23.23 12.25
C GLU A 54 -14.63 -21.74 12.53
N LYS A 55 -13.72 -21.05 13.22
CA LYS A 55 -13.85 -19.60 13.49
C LYS A 55 -13.85 -18.78 12.21
N LEU A 56 -12.97 -19.10 11.26
CA LEU A 56 -12.98 -18.40 9.97
C LEU A 56 -14.25 -18.72 9.18
N ARG A 57 -14.69 -19.98 9.13
CA ARG A 57 -15.96 -20.36 8.48
C ARG A 57 -17.15 -19.60 9.07
N GLN A 58 -17.25 -19.50 10.39
CA GLN A 58 -18.29 -18.71 11.07
C GLN A 58 -18.29 -17.25 10.61
N ARG A 59 -17.12 -16.63 10.53
CA ARG A 59 -16.98 -15.25 10.04
C ARG A 59 -17.38 -15.12 8.57
N LEU A 60 -16.99 -16.06 7.73
CA LEU A 60 -17.37 -16.08 6.31
C LEU A 60 -18.89 -16.27 6.12
N ARG A 61 -19.58 -17.04 6.97
CA ARG A 61 -21.06 -17.17 6.91
C ARG A 61 -21.80 -15.87 7.14
N ALA A 62 -21.26 -14.98 7.98
CA ALA A 62 -21.86 -13.68 8.28
C ALA A 62 -21.67 -12.65 7.16
N MET A 63 -20.71 -12.88 6.25
CA MET A 63 -20.46 -12.00 5.11
C MET A 63 -21.49 -12.26 3.98
N PRO A 64 -21.71 -11.32 3.04
CA PRO A 64 -22.59 -11.55 1.90
C PRO A 64 -21.95 -12.42 0.82
N ASP A 65 -22.75 -13.23 0.14
CA ASP A 65 -22.34 -13.92 -1.09
C ASP A 65 -22.19 -12.93 -2.25
N GLY A 66 -21.14 -13.11 -3.05
CA GLY A 66 -20.83 -12.21 -4.14
C GLY A 66 -19.39 -12.30 -4.64
N ILE A 67 -19.05 -11.39 -5.54
CA ILE A 67 -17.75 -11.27 -6.17
C ILE A 67 -17.15 -9.89 -5.89
N PHE A 68 -15.89 -9.86 -5.48
CA PHE A 68 -15.16 -8.63 -5.15
C PHE A 68 -13.84 -8.59 -5.91
N ARG A 69 -13.57 -7.51 -6.64
CA ARG A 69 -12.41 -7.43 -7.54
C ARG A 69 -11.51 -6.25 -7.21
N ALA A 70 -10.21 -6.43 -7.42
CA ALA A 70 -9.22 -5.37 -7.37
C ALA A 70 -8.08 -5.66 -8.34
N VAL A 71 -7.43 -4.59 -8.79
CA VAL A 71 -6.26 -4.63 -9.68
C VAL A 71 -5.22 -3.69 -9.11
N ASP A 72 -3.97 -4.12 -9.14
CA ASP A 72 -2.79 -3.31 -8.85
C ASP A 72 -1.71 -3.63 -9.89
N TYR A 73 -0.65 -2.84 -9.95
CA TYR A 73 0.33 -2.89 -11.03
C TYR A 73 1.78 -2.87 -10.52
N LEU A 74 2.66 -3.50 -11.29
CA LEU A 74 4.11 -3.37 -11.17
C LEU A 74 4.65 -2.71 -12.43
N GLU A 75 5.47 -1.69 -12.26
CA GLU A 75 6.33 -1.18 -13.31
C GLU A 75 7.73 -1.79 -13.24
N HIS A 76 8.42 -1.79 -14.39
CA HIS A 76 9.83 -2.11 -14.55
C HIS A 76 10.27 -3.49 -14.00
N ASP A 77 10.67 -4.42 -14.86
CA ASP A 77 11.06 -5.78 -14.41
C ASP A 77 12.54 -5.96 -14.05
N GLY A 78 13.35 -4.92 -14.29
CA GLY A 78 14.81 -4.93 -14.11
C GLY A 78 15.58 -4.98 -15.43
N HIS A 79 14.86 -5.12 -16.55
CA HIS A 79 15.39 -5.01 -17.91
C HIS A 79 14.68 -3.89 -18.68
N GLU A 80 13.35 -3.91 -18.68
CA GLU A 80 12.52 -2.97 -19.43
C GLU A 80 11.48 -2.33 -18.51
N ASP A 81 11.15 -1.08 -18.80
CA ASP A 81 10.05 -0.37 -18.18
C ASP A 81 8.74 -0.79 -18.84
N ARG A 82 8.15 -1.86 -18.29
CA ARG A 82 6.91 -2.48 -18.75
C ARG A 82 5.94 -2.60 -17.59
N LEU A 83 4.66 -2.38 -17.86
CA LEU A 83 3.61 -2.56 -16.88
C LEU A 83 3.16 -4.03 -16.78
N TYR A 84 3.05 -4.53 -15.55
CA TYR A 84 2.56 -5.86 -15.22
C TYR A 84 1.33 -5.74 -14.32
N ARG A 85 0.21 -6.30 -14.79
CA ARG A 85 -1.07 -6.32 -14.10
C ARG A 85 -1.12 -7.46 -13.09
N VAL A 86 -1.55 -7.16 -11.87
CA VAL A 86 -1.86 -8.14 -10.83
C VAL A 86 -3.31 -7.94 -10.42
N ALA A 87 -4.16 -8.93 -10.71
CA ALA A 87 -5.59 -8.82 -10.48
C ALA A 87 -6.08 -9.98 -9.62
N VAL A 88 -7.04 -9.68 -8.74
CA VAL A 88 -7.70 -10.68 -7.90
C VAL A 88 -9.21 -10.55 -7.99
N GLU A 89 -9.86 -11.69 -8.12
CA GLU A 89 -11.30 -11.86 -7.93
C GLU A 89 -11.54 -12.73 -6.69
N ILE A 90 -12.32 -12.23 -5.73
CA ILE A 90 -12.78 -12.98 -4.58
C ILE A 90 -14.21 -13.46 -4.86
N THR A 91 -14.42 -14.76 -5.00
CA THR A 91 -15.76 -15.36 -4.94
C THR A 91 -16.06 -15.78 -3.50
N LYS A 92 -17.00 -15.10 -2.85
CA LYS A 92 -17.48 -15.44 -1.50
C LYS A 92 -18.78 -16.24 -1.66
N LYS A 93 -18.81 -17.48 -1.17
CA LYS A 93 -20.02 -18.33 -1.15
C LYS A 93 -20.14 -19.11 0.15
N GLY A 94 -21.23 -18.89 0.88
CA GLY A 94 -21.48 -19.53 2.17
C GLY A 94 -20.33 -19.27 3.14
N ASP A 95 -19.57 -20.32 3.47
CA ASP A 95 -18.43 -20.29 4.38
C ASP A 95 -17.06 -20.49 3.70
N THR A 96 -16.98 -20.24 2.39
CA THR A 96 -15.76 -20.44 1.58
C THR A 96 -15.38 -19.20 0.77
N LEU A 97 -14.09 -19.08 0.46
CA LEU A 97 -13.52 -18.10 -0.45
C LEU A 97 -12.77 -18.79 -1.59
N VAL A 98 -12.98 -18.30 -2.82
CA VAL A 98 -12.08 -18.56 -3.95
C VAL A 98 -11.38 -17.25 -4.27
N LEU A 99 -10.04 -17.27 -4.26
CA LEU A 99 -9.18 -16.13 -4.58
C LEU A 99 -8.50 -16.41 -5.92
N ASP A 100 -9.02 -15.83 -6.99
CA ASP A 100 -8.55 -16.07 -8.35
C ASP A 100 -7.65 -14.95 -8.87
N PHE A 101 -6.38 -15.29 -9.11
CA PHE A 101 -5.35 -14.41 -9.64
C PHE A 101 -5.06 -14.66 -11.14
N SER A 102 -5.85 -15.49 -11.82
CA SER A 102 -5.57 -15.97 -13.19
C SER A 102 -5.56 -14.87 -14.25
N ALA A 103 -6.20 -13.73 -13.97
CA ALA A 103 -6.21 -12.55 -14.84
C ALA A 103 -4.93 -11.69 -14.72
N SER A 104 -3.93 -12.12 -13.95
CA SER A 104 -2.64 -11.43 -13.86
C SER A 104 -1.77 -11.67 -15.10
N SER A 105 -0.85 -10.74 -15.37
CA SER A 105 0.08 -10.77 -16.49
C SER A 105 0.90 -12.07 -16.54
N ASP A 106 1.42 -12.39 -17.73
CA ASP A 106 2.46 -13.40 -17.89
C ASP A 106 3.69 -13.09 -17.04
N GLN A 107 4.44 -14.14 -16.69
CA GLN A 107 5.70 -13.98 -15.97
C GLN A 107 6.65 -13.05 -16.74
N ALA A 108 7.25 -12.12 -16.02
CA ALA A 108 8.24 -11.18 -16.54
C ALA A 108 9.55 -11.91 -16.90
N PRO A 109 10.32 -11.42 -17.90
CA PRO A 109 11.69 -11.86 -18.11
C PRO A 109 12.60 -11.46 -16.95
N GLY A 110 12.32 -10.33 -16.29
CA GLY A 110 13.05 -9.82 -15.13
C GLY A 110 12.58 -10.38 -13.78
N PHE A 111 13.28 -10.00 -12.69
CA PHE A 111 13.30 -10.71 -11.41
C PHE A 111 12.08 -10.48 -10.48
N VAL A 112 11.04 -9.83 -10.99
CA VAL A 112 9.86 -9.35 -10.24
C VAL A 112 8.80 -10.43 -9.97
N ASN A 113 8.96 -11.61 -10.57
CA ASN A 113 7.99 -12.70 -10.50
C ASN A 113 7.86 -13.33 -9.11
N ALA A 114 6.68 -13.87 -8.81
CA ALA A 114 6.42 -14.72 -7.65
C ALA A 114 6.16 -16.18 -8.06
N THR A 115 6.62 -17.10 -7.22
CA THR A 115 6.20 -18.51 -7.29
C THR A 115 4.80 -18.67 -6.68
N LYS A 116 4.14 -19.80 -6.94
CA LYS A 116 2.88 -20.17 -6.28
C LYS A 116 2.96 -20.13 -4.74
N ALA A 117 4.12 -20.48 -4.18
CA ALA A 117 4.35 -20.37 -2.73
C ALA A 117 4.42 -18.90 -2.28
N GLY A 118 5.06 -18.03 -3.08
CA GLY A 118 5.05 -16.58 -2.88
C GLY A 118 3.63 -16.00 -2.90
N LEU A 119 2.80 -16.40 -3.88
CA LEU A 119 1.39 -16.00 -3.93
C LEU A 119 0.61 -16.45 -2.68
N ARG A 120 0.84 -17.69 -2.21
CA ARG A 120 0.26 -18.15 -0.94
C ARG A 120 0.70 -17.26 0.24
N GLY A 121 1.95 -16.80 0.25
CA GLY A 121 2.45 -15.82 1.21
C GLY A 121 1.72 -14.48 1.14
N ALA A 122 1.45 -13.96 -0.07
CA ALA A 122 0.65 -12.75 -0.28
C ALA A 122 -0.76 -12.90 0.29
N VAL A 123 -1.40 -14.04 0.04
CA VAL A 123 -2.74 -14.36 0.55
C VAL A 123 -2.76 -14.39 2.07
N VAL A 124 -1.82 -15.09 2.71
CA VAL A 124 -1.71 -15.14 4.17
C VAL A 124 -1.48 -13.74 4.74
N GLY A 125 -0.56 -12.97 4.15
CA GLY A 125 -0.23 -11.62 4.61
C GLY A 125 -1.38 -10.61 4.53
N ALA A 126 -2.27 -10.72 3.53
CA ALA A 126 -3.45 -9.87 3.44
C ALA A 126 -4.62 -10.39 4.28
N MET A 127 -4.90 -11.69 4.20
CA MET A 127 -6.11 -12.28 4.75
C MET A 127 -6.06 -12.46 6.26
N PHE A 128 -4.94 -12.92 6.82
CA PHE A 128 -4.88 -13.29 8.24
C PHE A 128 -5.07 -12.09 9.15
N PRO A 129 -4.35 -10.96 8.98
CA PRO A 129 -4.62 -9.82 9.82
C PRO A 129 -6.01 -9.21 9.52
N SER A 130 -6.53 -9.33 8.29
CA SER A 130 -7.82 -8.73 7.88
C SER A 130 -9.06 -9.46 8.38
N LEU A 131 -9.05 -10.79 8.33
CA LEU A 131 -10.20 -11.62 8.67
C LEU A 131 -10.00 -12.47 9.93
N ALA A 132 -8.77 -12.58 10.41
CA ALA A 132 -8.38 -13.45 11.53
C ALA A 132 -7.55 -12.70 12.58
N PHE A 133 -7.77 -11.38 12.75
CA PHE A 133 -7.11 -10.57 13.78
C PHE A 133 -7.32 -11.10 15.21
N ASP A 134 -8.41 -11.83 15.45
CA ASP A 134 -8.81 -12.42 16.74
C ASP A 134 -8.80 -13.96 16.74
N ILE A 135 -8.21 -14.60 15.71
CA ILE A 135 -8.13 -16.06 15.58
C ILE A 135 -6.65 -16.49 15.63
N PRO A 136 -6.28 -17.59 16.33
CA PRO A 136 -4.93 -18.14 16.26
C PRO A 136 -4.53 -18.49 14.81
N TRP A 137 -3.40 -17.98 14.35
CA TRP A 137 -2.91 -18.21 13.00
C TRP A 137 -2.27 -19.60 12.86
N ASN A 138 -2.88 -20.44 12.03
CA ASN A 138 -2.38 -21.75 11.62
C ASN A 138 -3.00 -22.14 10.28
N GLU A 139 -2.67 -23.33 9.76
CA GLU A 139 -3.15 -23.78 8.46
C GLU A 139 -4.67 -23.98 8.34
N GLY A 140 -5.40 -24.10 9.46
CA GLY A 140 -6.86 -24.21 9.47
C GLY A 140 -7.54 -22.99 8.84
N LEU A 141 -6.93 -21.81 8.92
CA LEU A 141 -7.41 -20.59 8.25
C LEU A 141 -7.35 -20.68 6.71
N LEU A 142 -6.62 -21.64 6.15
CA LEU A 142 -6.56 -21.85 4.70
C LEU A 142 -7.50 -22.96 4.22
N ALA A 143 -8.06 -23.78 5.12
CA ALA A 143 -8.98 -24.85 4.77
C ALA A 143 -10.25 -24.37 4.02
N PRO A 144 -10.88 -23.24 4.35
CA PRO A 144 -12.03 -22.72 3.59
C PRO A 144 -11.63 -21.85 2.38
N VAL A 145 -10.34 -21.80 2.01
CA VAL A 145 -9.81 -20.85 1.02
C VAL A 145 -9.14 -21.58 -0.14
N THR A 146 -9.66 -21.38 -1.34
CA THR A 146 -9.05 -21.88 -2.59
C THR A 146 -8.28 -20.75 -3.26
N ILE A 147 -6.99 -20.95 -3.53
CA ILE A 147 -6.15 -19.99 -4.25
C ILE A 147 -5.97 -20.49 -5.69
N VAL A 148 -6.44 -19.72 -6.67
CA VAL A 148 -6.37 -20.03 -8.10
C VAL A 148 -5.39 -19.08 -8.78
N SER A 149 -4.57 -19.62 -9.66
CA SER A 149 -3.58 -18.87 -10.46
C SER A 149 -3.33 -19.60 -11.77
N ARG A 150 -2.94 -18.86 -12.80
CA ARG A 150 -2.51 -19.42 -14.08
C ARG A 150 -1.02 -19.78 -14.02
N PRO A 151 -0.61 -21.04 -14.22
CA PRO A 151 0.80 -21.40 -14.35
C PRO A 151 1.48 -20.57 -15.44
N GLY A 152 2.64 -20.00 -15.13
CA GLY A 152 3.36 -19.11 -16.06
C GLY A 152 2.95 -17.64 -15.98
N SER A 153 2.06 -17.26 -15.06
CA SER A 153 1.78 -15.86 -14.73
C SER A 153 2.82 -15.28 -13.77
N ILE A 154 2.84 -13.95 -13.64
CA ILE A 154 3.70 -13.23 -12.69
C ILE A 154 3.48 -13.64 -11.21
N CYS A 155 2.32 -14.24 -10.89
CA CYS A 155 1.98 -14.74 -9.57
C CYS A 155 2.19 -16.27 -9.39
N ASP A 156 2.46 -17.01 -10.46
CA ASP A 156 2.72 -18.47 -10.46
C ASP A 156 3.76 -18.80 -11.53
N ALA A 157 4.92 -18.17 -11.37
CA ALA A 157 5.99 -18.25 -12.35
C ALA A 157 6.62 -19.64 -12.42
N ARG A 158 7.03 -20.02 -13.62
CA ARG A 158 7.69 -21.29 -13.94
C ARG A 158 9.13 -21.06 -14.32
N PHE A 159 9.99 -21.98 -13.88
CA PHE A 159 11.38 -22.02 -14.30
C PHE A 159 11.45 -21.94 -15.84
N PRO A 160 12.32 -21.10 -16.43
CA PRO A 160 13.45 -20.40 -15.80
C PRO A 160 13.21 -18.95 -15.35
N ALA A 161 11.95 -18.48 -15.21
CA ALA A 161 11.71 -17.09 -14.79
C ALA A 161 12.38 -16.75 -13.44
N PRO A 162 13.06 -15.59 -13.34
CA PRO A 162 13.72 -15.17 -12.12
C PRO A 162 12.71 -14.64 -11.09
N VAL A 163 12.91 -15.03 -9.83
CA VAL A 163 12.03 -14.72 -8.68
C VAL A 163 12.79 -14.05 -7.54
N GLY A 164 13.95 -13.45 -7.83
CA GLY A 164 14.89 -12.95 -6.83
C GLY A 164 14.35 -11.82 -5.96
N ALA A 165 13.39 -11.03 -6.46
CA ALA A 165 12.76 -9.94 -5.72
C ALA A 165 11.28 -10.20 -5.39
N ALA A 166 10.81 -11.45 -5.53
CA ALA A 166 9.39 -11.80 -5.43
C ALA A 166 8.69 -11.15 -4.24
N THR A 167 9.33 -11.16 -3.07
CA THR A 167 8.75 -10.69 -1.79
C THR A 167 8.41 -9.21 -1.79
N VAL A 168 9.23 -8.37 -2.42
CA VAL A 168 9.02 -6.92 -2.48
C VAL A 168 8.32 -6.46 -3.75
N GLU A 169 8.16 -7.34 -4.74
CA GLU A 169 7.51 -7.07 -6.03
C GLU A 169 6.15 -7.79 -6.12
N ALA A 170 6.00 -8.86 -6.91
CA ALA A 170 4.71 -9.49 -7.18
C ALA A 170 3.97 -10.02 -5.95
N VAL A 171 4.68 -10.51 -4.93
CA VAL A 171 4.04 -10.91 -3.65
C VAL A 171 3.42 -9.70 -2.96
N TRP A 172 4.10 -8.56 -3.00
CA TRP A 172 3.65 -7.34 -2.35
C TRP A 172 2.42 -6.75 -3.05
N VAL A 173 2.45 -6.66 -4.37
CA VAL A 173 1.35 -6.13 -5.18
C VAL A 173 0.14 -7.06 -5.16
N ALA A 174 0.33 -8.39 -5.18
CA ALA A 174 -0.77 -9.35 -4.98
C ALA A 174 -1.45 -9.17 -3.61
N LYS A 175 -0.67 -8.90 -2.56
CA LYS A 175 -1.18 -8.59 -1.22
C LYS A 175 -1.98 -7.28 -1.21
N ASN A 176 -1.50 -6.23 -1.88
CA ASN A 176 -2.21 -4.95 -1.98
C ASN A 176 -3.57 -5.11 -2.67
N ALA A 177 -3.60 -5.76 -3.85
CA ALA A 177 -4.82 -6.03 -4.59
C ALA A 177 -5.82 -6.82 -3.73
N LEU A 178 -5.36 -7.87 -3.06
CA LEU A 178 -6.21 -8.66 -2.16
C LEU A 178 -6.71 -7.84 -0.95
N THR A 179 -5.88 -6.96 -0.39
CA THR A 179 -6.29 -6.05 0.70
C THR A 179 -7.43 -5.14 0.25
N ALA A 180 -7.33 -4.54 -0.94
CA ALA A 180 -8.38 -3.69 -1.49
C ALA A 180 -9.68 -4.46 -1.77
N ALA A 181 -9.60 -5.69 -2.30
CA ALA A 181 -10.78 -6.54 -2.53
C ALA A 181 -11.43 -7.00 -1.21
N LEU A 182 -10.64 -7.38 -0.21
CA LEU A 182 -11.14 -7.73 1.13
C LEU A 182 -11.79 -6.53 1.83
N ALA A 183 -11.26 -5.32 1.64
CA ALA A 183 -11.88 -4.11 2.18
C ALA A 183 -13.28 -3.87 1.61
N LYS A 184 -13.50 -4.13 0.32
CA LYS A 184 -14.82 -4.07 -0.33
C LYS A 184 -15.78 -5.13 0.23
N LEU A 185 -15.30 -6.36 0.47
CA LEU A 185 -16.08 -7.41 1.13
C LEU A 185 -16.51 -7.00 2.55
N LYS A 186 -15.58 -6.49 3.35
CA LYS A 186 -15.87 -5.98 4.71
C LYS A 186 -16.86 -4.81 4.67
N ALA A 187 -16.70 -3.89 3.72
CA ALA A 187 -17.61 -2.76 3.53
C ALA A 187 -19.06 -3.17 3.22
N CYS A 188 -19.26 -4.33 2.57
CA CYS A 188 -20.59 -4.87 2.32
C CYS A 188 -21.12 -5.77 3.45
N THR A 189 -20.35 -5.97 4.53
CA THR A 189 -20.70 -6.86 5.64
C THR A 189 -21.14 -6.05 6.87
N PRO A 190 -22.42 -6.16 7.30
CA PRO A 190 -22.89 -5.50 8.50
C PRO A 190 -22.04 -5.86 9.73
N GLY A 191 -21.64 -4.86 10.51
CA GLY A 191 -20.84 -5.02 11.73
C GLY A 191 -19.33 -5.09 11.50
N LEU A 192 -18.85 -5.06 10.25
CA LEU A 192 -17.42 -4.98 9.92
C LEU A 192 -17.03 -3.62 9.32
N GLU A 193 -17.88 -2.61 9.45
CA GLU A 193 -17.65 -1.28 8.87
C GLU A 193 -16.36 -0.67 9.40
N ALA A 194 -16.11 -0.74 10.72
CA ALA A 194 -14.90 -0.22 11.35
C ALA A 194 -13.61 -0.92 10.89
N GLU A 195 -13.72 -2.16 10.40
CA GLU A 195 -12.59 -2.97 9.93
C GLU A 195 -12.24 -2.70 8.45
N VAL A 196 -13.00 -1.84 7.76
CA VAL A 196 -12.69 -1.42 6.39
C VAL A 196 -11.43 -0.56 6.40
N GLN A 197 -10.43 -0.96 5.63
CA GLN A 197 -9.11 -0.35 5.61
C GLN A 197 -8.62 -0.19 4.17
N ALA A 198 -8.06 0.97 3.84
CA ALA A 198 -7.35 1.21 2.59
C ALA A 198 -5.98 0.51 2.55
N VAL A 199 -5.32 0.51 1.39
CA VAL A 199 -3.98 -0.10 1.27
C VAL A 199 -2.96 0.73 2.06
N SER A 200 -2.07 0.06 2.80
CA SER A 200 -1.07 0.70 3.67
C SER A 200 0.20 1.01 2.89
N ALA A 201 1.34 0.40 3.23
CA ALA A 201 2.57 0.46 2.45
C ALA A 201 2.41 -0.19 1.07
N GLY A 202 2.11 0.59 0.03
CA GLY A 202 1.94 0.10 -1.35
C GLY A 202 3.20 -0.52 -1.95
N THR A 203 4.38 -0.17 -1.45
CA THR A 203 5.67 -0.69 -1.91
C THR A 203 6.68 -0.82 -0.77
N MET A 204 7.73 -1.59 -1.02
CA MET A 204 8.94 -1.62 -0.20
C MET A 204 10.14 -1.28 -1.11
N SER A 205 10.49 0.01 -1.19
CA SER A 205 11.64 0.47 -1.98
C SER A 205 12.95 0.14 -1.26
N THR A 206 13.58 -0.98 -1.61
CA THR A 206 14.76 -1.48 -0.89
C THR A 206 16.04 -0.78 -1.32
N VAL A 207 16.89 -0.49 -0.33
CA VAL A 207 18.25 0.05 -0.53
C VAL A 207 19.22 -0.91 0.14
N ASN A 208 20.05 -1.57 -0.68
CA ASN A 208 21.05 -2.51 -0.20
C ASN A 208 22.43 -1.87 -0.39
N LEU A 209 23.21 -1.76 0.68
CA LEU A 209 24.58 -1.27 0.59
C LEU A 209 25.56 -2.44 0.75
N GLY A 210 26.72 -2.34 0.13
CA GLY A 210 27.78 -3.32 0.28
C GLY A 210 29.13 -2.80 -0.17
N GLY A 211 30.17 -3.53 0.19
CA GLY A 211 31.55 -3.19 -0.17
C GLY A 211 32.50 -3.43 0.99
N THR A 212 33.44 -2.51 1.16
CA THR A 212 34.38 -2.47 2.30
C THR A 212 33.97 -1.33 3.24
N ASP A 213 33.86 -1.63 4.53
CA ASP A 213 33.43 -0.68 5.55
C ASP A 213 34.57 0.24 6.02
N GLN A 214 34.24 1.17 6.92
CA GLN A 214 35.18 2.12 7.54
C GLN A 214 36.27 1.44 8.40
N TYR A 215 36.15 0.14 8.67
CA TYR A 215 37.11 -0.66 9.44
C TYR A 215 37.95 -1.60 8.55
N GLY A 216 37.79 -1.51 7.22
CA GLY A 216 38.50 -2.34 6.25
C GLY A 216 37.97 -3.77 6.11
N GLN A 217 36.76 -4.05 6.60
CA GLN A 217 36.10 -5.35 6.49
C GLN A 217 35.04 -5.35 5.40
N ARG A 218 34.67 -6.54 4.89
CA ARG A 218 33.51 -6.66 4.00
C ARG A 218 32.23 -6.47 4.80
N TYR A 219 31.32 -5.67 4.27
CA TYR A 219 29.98 -5.50 4.84
C TYR A 219 28.92 -5.61 3.76
N GLY A 220 27.69 -5.80 4.23
CA GLY A 220 26.50 -5.50 3.46
C GLY A 220 25.32 -5.34 4.40
N ILE A 221 24.43 -4.43 4.05
CA ILE A 221 23.28 -4.07 4.85
C ILE A 221 22.06 -3.88 3.95
N HIS A 222 20.93 -4.41 4.38
CA HIS A 222 19.62 -4.14 3.80
C HIS A 222 18.96 -3.07 4.68
N LEU A 223 18.83 -1.84 4.16
CA LEU A 223 18.20 -0.78 4.94
C LEU A 223 16.72 -1.08 5.11
N MET A 224 16.26 -1.07 6.36
CA MET A 224 14.86 -1.31 6.74
C MET A 224 14.06 -0.01 6.89
N ASP A 225 14.66 1.16 6.68
CA ASP A 225 13.98 2.46 6.58
C ASP A 225 12.75 2.46 5.64
N PRO A 226 12.70 1.67 4.55
CA PRO A 226 11.49 1.50 3.73
C PRO A 226 10.28 0.94 4.48
N MET A 227 10.41 0.46 5.72
CA MET A 227 9.26 0.15 6.56
C MET A 227 8.52 1.39 7.05
N MET A 228 9.10 2.59 6.93
CA MET A 228 8.50 3.88 7.30
C MET A 228 7.52 4.41 6.23
N ASN A 229 6.77 3.52 5.60
CA ASN A 229 5.64 3.86 4.74
C ASN A 229 4.42 4.28 5.58
N GLY A 230 3.46 4.95 4.94
CA GLY A 230 2.20 5.28 5.58
C GLY A 230 1.24 4.10 5.69
N PHE A 231 0.46 4.06 6.77
CA PHE A 231 -0.58 3.05 6.95
C PHE A 231 -1.90 3.48 6.30
N GLY A 232 -2.72 2.53 5.86
CA GLY A 232 -4.00 2.81 5.18
C GLY A 232 -5.04 3.34 6.16
N ALA A 233 -5.87 4.28 5.72
CA ALA A 233 -6.97 4.80 6.53
C ALA A 233 -8.00 3.72 6.85
N TYR A 234 -8.63 3.83 8.02
CA TYR A 234 -9.77 3.01 8.42
C TYR A 234 -11.08 3.79 8.26
N ALA A 235 -12.20 3.07 8.18
CA ALA A 235 -13.52 3.70 8.28
C ALA A 235 -13.75 4.18 9.73
N GLY A 236 -13.36 5.42 10.01
CA GLY A 236 -13.47 6.02 11.34
C GLY A 236 -12.15 6.50 11.95
N ALA A 237 -11.01 6.23 11.29
CA ALA A 237 -9.71 6.68 11.77
C ALA A 237 -8.74 6.96 10.63
N ASP A 238 -7.87 7.94 10.84
CA ASP A 238 -6.73 8.19 9.95
C ASP A 238 -5.74 7.02 10.03
N GLY A 239 -5.02 6.77 8.95
CA GLY A 239 -3.93 5.80 8.95
C GLY A 239 -2.76 6.27 9.80
N PHE A 240 -2.07 5.34 10.46
CA PHE A 240 -0.87 5.61 11.22
C PHE A 240 0.26 6.13 10.33
N ASP A 241 0.82 7.28 10.69
CA ASP A 241 2.03 7.81 10.09
C ASP A 241 3.19 6.85 10.37
N LEU A 242 4.00 6.54 9.36
CA LEU A 242 5.11 5.59 9.45
C LEU A 242 4.71 4.19 9.95
N GLY A 243 3.43 3.82 9.80
CA GLY A 243 2.90 2.56 10.34
C GLY A 243 3.29 1.30 9.58
N GLY A 244 3.98 1.43 8.44
CA GLY A 244 4.51 0.30 7.69
C GLY A 244 3.45 -0.60 7.06
N SER A 245 3.76 -1.90 6.96
CA SER A 245 2.89 -2.85 6.28
C SER A 245 1.91 -3.53 7.23
N TYR A 246 0.66 -3.63 6.80
CA TYR A 246 -0.42 -4.30 7.52
C TYR A 246 -0.10 -5.75 7.93
N SER A 247 0.70 -6.47 7.15
CA SER A 247 1.11 -7.85 7.43
C SER A 247 2.22 -7.97 8.48
N THR A 248 2.84 -6.86 8.87
CA THR A 248 3.90 -6.82 9.89
C THR A 248 3.36 -6.11 11.11
N THR A 249 2.92 -6.87 12.11
CA THR A 249 2.14 -6.34 13.25
C THR A 249 2.93 -5.42 14.18
N ILE A 250 4.26 -5.49 14.15
CA ILE A 250 5.15 -4.61 14.93
C ILE A 250 6.33 -4.19 14.03
N PRO A 251 6.07 -3.33 13.03
CA PRO A 251 7.13 -2.86 12.16
C PRO A 251 8.06 -1.94 12.95
N ASN A 252 9.37 -2.13 12.79
CA ASN A 252 10.39 -1.33 13.45
C ASN A 252 11.51 -1.03 12.47
N VAL A 253 12.18 0.10 12.68
CA VAL A 253 13.37 0.49 11.93
C VAL A 253 14.54 0.71 12.88
N ALA A 254 15.74 0.43 12.39
CA ALA A 254 16.95 0.59 13.18
C ALA A 254 17.20 2.05 13.57
N ASN A 255 17.94 2.27 14.67
CA ASN A 255 18.46 3.59 14.98
C ASN A 255 19.46 4.02 13.90
N VAL A 256 19.46 5.31 13.54
CA VAL A 256 20.41 5.83 12.53
C VAL A 256 21.86 5.55 12.94
N GLU A 257 22.20 5.75 14.23
CA GLU A 257 23.52 5.46 14.79
C GLU A 257 23.94 4.00 14.63
N SER A 258 22.97 3.06 14.71
CA SER A 258 23.27 1.64 14.51
C SER A 258 23.61 1.33 13.05
N ASN A 259 22.92 1.97 12.11
CA ASN A 259 23.24 1.82 10.69
C ASN A 259 24.60 2.47 10.38
N GLU A 260 24.86 3.71 10.81
CA GLU A 260 26.15 4.40 10.62
C GLU A 260 27.33 3.67 11.28
N PHE A 261 27.09 2.96 12.37
CA PHE A 261 28.11 2.13 13.02
C PHE A 261 28.45 0.88 12.21
N LEU A 262 27.47 0.27 11.54
CA LEU A 262 27.58 -1.02 10.84
C LEU A 262 27.87 -0.88 9.34
N SER A 263 27.67 0.32 8.77
CA SER A 263 27.93 0.60 7.36
C SER A 263 28.56 1.98 7.18
N PRO A 264 29.37 2.18 6.13
CA PRO A 264 30.07 3.42 5.86
C PRO A 264 29.14 4.45 5.21
N MET A 265 28.08 4.82 5.92
CA MET A 265 27.11 5.82 5.52
C MET A 265 26.94 6.87 6.63
N LEU A 266 26.50 8.06 6.25
CA LEU A 266 26.08 9.12 7.16
C LEU A 266 24.70 9.59 6.75
N TYR A 267 23.72 9.50 7.64
CA TYR A 267 22.39 10.07 7.40
C TYR A 267 22.47 11.60 7.46
N LEU A 268 21.90 12.26 6.46
CA LEU A 268 21.67 13.70 6.49
C LEU A 268 20.32 14.00 7.14
N HIS A 269 19.31 13.21 6.80
CA HIS A 269 18.03 13.24 7.49
C HIS A 269 17.31 11.89 7.42
N ARG A 270 16.42 11.70 8.40
CA ARG A 270 15.33 10.74 8.37
C ARG A 270 14.12 11.39 9.04
N ARG A 271 13.05 11.63 8.29
CA ARG A 271 11.94 12.49 8.72
C ARG A 271 10.63 12.09 8.06
N ILE A 272 9.50 12.53 8.62
CA ILE A 272 8.20 12.44 7.97
C ILE A 272 8.20 13.37 6.76
N GLU A 273 7.77 12.85 5.61
CA GLU A 273 7.62 13.63 4.38
C GLU A 273 6.17 14.13 4.28
N PRO A 274 5.95 15.46 4.25
CA PRO A 274 4.61 16.03 4.16
C PRO A 274 3.87 15.60 2.90
N ASP A 275 2.55 15.71 2.90
CA ASP A 275 1.68 15.54 1.72
C ASP A 275 1.71 14.13 1.08
N THR A 276 2.31 13.13 1.73
CA THR A 276 2.48 11.76 1.20
C THR A 276 1.26 10.86 1.42
N GLY A 277 0.53 11.04 2.53
CA GLY A 277 -0.67 10.27 2.84
C GLY A 277 -1.81 10.52 1.85
N GLY A 278 -2.46 9.45 1.41
CA GLY A 278 -3.58 9.49 0.49
C GLY A 278 -4.73 10.29 1.09
N ALA A 279 -5.20 11.30 0.34
CA ALA A 279 -6.25 12.17 0.86
C ALA A 279 -7.59 11.48 0.82
N GLY A 280 -8.31 11.54 1.93
CA GLY A 280 -9.70 11.17 2.03
C GLY A 280 -10.39 11.92 3.16
N MET A 281 -11.65 11.59 3.43
CA MET A 281 -12.32 11.99 4.67
C MET A 281 -11.46 11.55 5.87
N TRP A 282 -10.98 10.31 5.80
CA TRP A 282 -9.89 9.78 6.61
C TRP A 282 -8.63 9.70 5.75
N ARG A 283 -7.54 10.31 6.22
CA ARG A 283 -6.27 10.33 5.47
C ARG A 283 -5.50 9.05 5.68
N GLY A 284 -4.76 8.61 4.67
CA GLY A 284 -3.68 7.67 4.89
C GLY A 284 -2.57 8.28 5.76
N GLY A 285 -1.79 7.42 6.38
CA GLY A 285 -0.59 7.80 7.11
C GLY A 285 0.45 8.42 6.17
N MET A 286 1.25 9.33 6.68
CA MET A 286 2.42 9.89 6.01
C MET A 286 3.54 8.86 5.96
N ALA A 287 4.32 8.91 4.89
CA ALA A 287 5.57 8.19 4.76
C ALA A 287 6.74 9.07 5.18
N ALA A 288 7.90 8.44 5.40
CA ALA A 288 9.14 9.15 5.62
C ALA A 288 9.92 9.43 4.33
N SER A 289 10.94 10.26 4.47
CA SER A 289 12.07 10.37 3.55
C SER A 289 13.38 10.20 4.31
N MET A 290 14.40 9.70 3.60
CA MET A 290 15.77 9.66 4.09
C MET A 290 16.73 10.17 3.03
N ALA A 291 17.82 10.80 3.48
CA ALA A 291 18.98 11.08 2.65
C ALA A 291 20.25 10.65 3.37
N PHE A 292 21.20 10.10 2.62
CA PHE A 292 22.51 9.71 3.15
C PHE A 292 23.62 9.90 2.13
N THR A 293 24.86 9.97 2.62
CA THR A 293 26.09 9.97 1.81
C THR A 293 27.01 8.85 2.25
N ALA A 294 27.93 8.41 1.38
CA ALA A 294 29.01 7.53 1.78
C ALA A 294 29.95 8.25 2.76
N HIS A 295 30.37 7.56 3.82
CA HIS A 295 31.18 8.17 4.87
C HIS A 295 32.24 7.22 5.41
N GLY A 296 33.46 7.74 5.66
CA GLY A 296 34.57 6.94 6.19
C GLY A 296 35.23 5.98 5.20
N VAL A 297 34.85 6.02 3.91
CA VAL A 297 35.37 5.15 2.84
C VAL A 297 35.54 5.94 1.55
N HIS A 298 36.29 5.37 0.59
CA HIS A 298 36.42 5.96 -0.75
C HIS A 298 35.16 5.78 -1.61
N GLU A 299 34.50 4.64 -1.50
CA GLU A 299 33.24 4.34 -2.19
C GLU A 299 32.48 3.19 -1.49
N THR A 300 31.17 3.14 -1.71
CA THR A 300 30.25 2.04 -1.35
C THR A 300 29.39 1.69 -2.55
N GLU A 301 29.06 0.42 -2.69
CA GLU A 301 28.08 -0.06 -3.66
C GLU A 301 26.68 0.10 -3.08
N ALA A 302 25.72 0.51 -3.90
CA ALA A 302 24.30 0.49 -3.58
C ALA A 302 23.51 -0.25 -4.68
N LEU A 303 22.63 -1.14 -4.28
CA LEU A 303 21.67 -1.81 -5.14
C LEU A 303 20.26 -1.42 -4.69
N ILE A 304 19.58 -0.69 -5.57
CA ILE A 304 18.23 -0.19 -5.34
C ILE A 304 17.26 -1.06 -6.13
N MET A 305 16.25 -1.59 -5.44
CA MET A 305 15.18 -2.40 -6.05
C MET A 305 13.85 -1.90 -5.52
N THR A 306 13.05 -1.35 -6.43
CA THR A 306 11.81 -0.64 -6.10
C THR A 306 10.75 -0.90 -7.17
N HIS A 307 9.50 -0.85 -6.75
CA HIS A 307 8.35 -0.51 -7.58
C HIS A 307 7.56 0.62 -6.91
N GLY A 308 6.58 1.16 -7.61
CA GLY A 308 5.74 2.24 -7.13
C GLY A 308 6.36 3.64 -7.23
N LEU A 309 7.35 3.82 -8.11
CA LEU A 309 7.85 5.11 -8.58
C LEU A 309 6.84 5.74 -9.56
N GLU A 310 6.16 4.92 -10.36
CA GLU A 310 5.20 5.33 -11.39
C GLU A 310 3.82 4.67 -11.22
N VAL A 311 3.65 3.89 -10.16
CA VAL A 311 2.38 3.29 -9.75
C VAL A 311 2.09 3.67 -8.30
N PRO A 312 1.00 4.39 -7.99
CA PRO A 312 0.64 4.67 -6.60
C PRO A 312 -0.13 3.48 -6.00
N ASN A 313 0.61 2.44 -5.64
CA ASN A 313 0.10 1.14 -5.17
C ASN A 313 -0.69 1.23 -3.84
N SER A 314 -0.49 2.27 -3.04
CA SER A 314 -1.27 2.54 -1.83
C SER A 314 -2.68 3.03 -2.18
N SER A 315 -3.51 2.19 -2.82
CA SER A 315 -4.85 2.54 -3.30
C SER A 315 -5.76 3.12 -2.21
N GLY A 316 -6.41 4.24 -2.50
CA GLY A 316 -7.50 4.79 -1.70
C GLY A 316 -8.81 4.05 -1.93
N LEU A 317 -9.77 4.22 -1.02
CA LEU A 317 -11.10 3.58 -1.11
C LEU A 317 -12.26 4.60 -1.02
N PHE A 318 -13.35 4.30 -1.71
CA PHE A 318 -14.64 5.00 -1.59
C PHE A 318 -14.58 6.52 -1.73
N GLY A 319 -13.81 7.01 -2.70
CA GLY A 319 -13.69 8.43 -3.05
C GLY A 319 -12.40 9.09 -2.58
N ALA A 320 -11.53 8.35 -1.91
CA ALA A 320 -10.21 8.82 -1.54
C ALA A 320 -9.16 8.58 -2.63
N TYR A 321 -8.09 9.36 -2.55
CA TYR A 321 -6.92 9.21 -3.39
C TYR A 321 -5.97 8.15 -2.83
N PRO A 322 -5.16 7.52 -3.69
CA PRO A 322 -4.02 6.75 -3.25
C PRO A 322 -2.99 7.60 -2.50
N GLY A 323 -2.04 6.95 -1.83
CA GLY A 323 -0.82 7.58 -1.29
C GLY A 323 0.14 8.03 -2.40
N SER A 324 1.16 8.81 -2.05
CA SER A 324 2.23 9.25 -2.97
C SER A 324 2.93 8.09 -3.67
N CYS A 325 3.58 8.34 -4.80
CA CYS A 325 4.59 7.45 -5.37
C CYS A 325 5.93 7.60 -4.64
N VAL A 326 6.82 6.63 -4.82
CA VAL A 326 8.21 6.71 -4.37
C VAL A 326 8.95 7.78 -5.18
N ARG A 327 9.88 8.47 -4.53
CA ARG A 327 10.87 9.32 -5.21
C ARG A 327 12.27 8.83 -4.89
N GLN A 328 13.16 8.93 -5.87
CA GLN A 328 14.55 8.55 -5.75
C GLN A 328 15.42 9.53 -6.50
N ARG A 329 16.37 10.14 -5.80
CA ARG A 329 17.25 11.16 -6.33
C ARG A 329 18.68 10.88 -5.90
N LEU A 330 19.61 11.19 -6.78
CA LEU A 330 21.03 11.09 -6.51
C LEU A 330 21.69 12.42 -6.88
N LEU A 331 22.19 13.14 -5.88
CA LEU A 331 22.96 14.36 -6.11
C LEU A 331 24.44 13.97 -6.17
N ARG A 332 25.04 14.04 -7.36
CA ARG A 332 26.46 13.73 -7.57
C ARG A 332 27.35 14.91 -7.22
N ALA A 333 28.54 14.59 -6.74
CA ALA A 333 29.63 15.54 -6.54
C ALA A 333 29.20 16.81 -5.78
N SER A 334 28.42 16.63 -4.71
CA SER A 334 27.83 17.78 -4.01
C SER A 334 28.84 18.60 -3.21
N ASP A 335 28.48 19.84 -2.90
CA ASP A 335 29.23 20.74 -2.01
C ASP A 335 29.08 20.43 -0.51
N LEU A 336 28.51 19.26 -0.15
CA LEU A 336 28.25 18.83 1.24
C LEU A 336 29.46 18.99 2.17
N ALA A 337 30.66 18.62 1.72
CA ALA A 337 31.87 18.75 2.52
C ALA A 337 32.21 20.22 2.84
N ALA A 338 31.95 21.15 1.91
CA ALA A 338 32.14 22.57 2.15
C ALA A 338 31.09 23.12 3.13
N VAL A 339 29.83 22.69 2.98
CA VAL A 339 28.73 23.04 3.89
C VAL A 339 29.04 22.57 5.31
N HIS A 340 29.46 21.31 5.50
CA HIS A 340 29.85 20.78 6.81
C HIS A 340 31.04 21.54 7.41
N ARG A 341 32.08 21.88 6.61
CA ARG A 341 33.22 22.69 7.09
C ARG A 341 32.83 24.09 7.54
N SER A 342 31.72 24.63 7.04
CA SER A 342 31.17 25.92 7.50
C SER A 342 30.41 25.83 8.84
N GLY A 343 30.28 24.62 9.41
CA GLY A 343 29.51 24.38 10.64
C GLY A 343 28.01 24.24 10.41
N ARG A 344 27.56 24.16 9.14
CA ARG A 344 26.17 23.93 8.77
C ARG A 344 25.90 22.46 8.51
N LEU A 345 24.71 22.00 8.88
CA LEU A 345 24.16 20.69 8.50
C LEU A 345 22.96 20.95 7.57
N PRO A 346 22.99 20.51 6.31
CA PRO A 346 21.85 20.68 5.41
C PRO A 346 20.66 19.86 5.91
N VAL A 347 19.48 20.45 5.94
CA VAL A 347 18.23 19.77 6.34
C VAL A 347 17.51 19.22 5.12
N GLU A 348 17.65 19.90 3.98
CA GLU A 348 17.13 19.50 2.68
C GLU A 348 18.27 19.20 1.72
N VAL A 349 18.12 18.19 0.87
CA VAL A 349 19.04 17.97 -0.26
C VAL A 349 19.07 19.17 -1.22
N ALA A 350 17.97 19.93 -1.30
CA ALA A 350 17.88 21.15 -2.09
C ALA A 350 18.77 22.32 -1.58
N GLU A 351 19.34 22.22 -0.37
CA GLU A 351 20.32 23.19 0.13
C GLU A 351 21.74 22.95 -0.41
N LEU A 352 21.96 21.82 -1.08
CA LEU A 352 23.24 21.41 -1.64
C LEU A 352 23.29 21.71 -3.14
N HIS A 353 24.50 22.02 -3.60
CA HIS A 353 24.79 22.14 -5.03
C HIS A 353 25.51 20.89 -5.51
N GLY A 354 25.12 20.40 -6.68
CA GLY A 354 25.70 19.22 -7.34
C GLY A 354 24.90 18.86 -8.58
N ASP A 355 25.25 17.75 -9.21
CA ASP A 355 24.53 17.27 -10.39
C ASP A 355 23.39 16.34 -9.95
N LEU A 356 22.15 16.84 -10.01
CA LEU A 356 20.97 16.10 -9.56
C LEU A 356 20.49 15.14 -10.64
N GLU A 357 20.46 13.85 -10.32
CA GLU A 357 19.92 12.78 -11.14
C GLU A 357 18.60 12.26 -10.54
N GLU A 358 17.55 12.21 -11.34
CA GLU A 358 16.31 11.48 -10.99
C GLU A 358 16.51 10.01 -11.35
N MET A 359 16.37 9.13 -10.35
CA MET A 359 16.66 7.71 -10.52
C MET A 359 15.40 6.94 -10.92
N GLY A 360 15.57 5.96 -11.82
CA GLY A 360 14.52 4.97 -12.10
C GLY A 360 14.34 3.97 -10.95
N PRO A 361 13.29 3.12 -10.99
CA PRO A 361 12.94 2.21 -9.89
C PRO A 361 13.99 1.11 -9.63
N LYS A 362 14.73 0.70 -10.67
CA LYS A 362 15.70 -0.39 -10.61
C LYS A 362 16.97 -0.01 -11.41
N PRO A 363 17.76 0.98 -10.95
CA PRO A 363 18.87 1.55 -11.70
C PRO A 363 20.10 0.63 -11.81
N GLY A 364 20.02 -0.58 -11.27
CA GLY A 364 21.15 -1.50 -11.18
C GLY A 364 22.08 -1.19 -10.01
N LEU A 365 23.31 -1.67 -10.10
CA LEU A 365 24.34 -1.43 -9.10
C LEU A 365 24.96 -0.05 -9.33
N ILE A 366 24.86 0.83 -8.32
CA ILE A 366 25.45 2.16 -8.35
C ILE A 366 26.62 2.24 -7.38
N GLN A 367 27.65 3.02 -7.74
CA GLN A 367 28.74 3.38 -6.84
C GLN A 367 28.42 4.74 -6.21
N LEU A 368 28.52 4.84 -4.89
CA LEU A 368 28.36 6.07 -4.13
C LEU A 368 29.70 6.46 -3.51
N ARG A 369 30.10 7.71 -3.73
CA ARG A 369 31.33 8.28 -3.14
C ARG A 369 30.98 9.32 -2.08
N PRO A 370 31.91 9.66 -1.16
CA PRO A 370 31.72 10.80 -0.28
C PRO A 370 31.39 12.07 -1.08
N GLY A 371 30.31 12.75 -0.72
CA GLY A 371 29.78 13.89 -1.47
C GLY A 371 28.69 13.53 -2.47
N ASP A 372 28.48 12.26 -2.81
CA ASP A 372 27.23 11.83 -3.44
C ASP A 372 26.15 11.70 -2.37
N VAL A 373 24.95 12.23 -2.63
CA VAL A 373 23.81 12.16 -1.71
C VAL A 373 22.67 11.42 -2.36
N PHE A 374 22.34 10.25 -1.83
CA PHE A 374 21.14 9.51 -2.22
C PHE A 374 19.99 9.90 -1.32
N GLU A 375 18.83 10.20 -1.91
CA GLU A 375 17.62 10.53 -1.21
C GLU A 375 16.43 9.74 -1.76
N THR A 376 15.60 9.25 -0.85
CA THR A 376 14.36 8.58 -1.21
C THR A 376 13.22 8.93 -0.26
N SER A 377 12.00 8.95 -0.79
CA SER A 377 10.75 9.02 -0.02
C SER A 377 9.82 7.90 -0.43
N TRP A 378 9.07 7.33 0.50
CA TRP A 378 8.20 6.17 0.24
C TRP A 378 6.73 6.56 0.00
N GLN A 379 5.87 5.55 -0.19
CA GLN A 379 4.44 5.78 -0.39
C GLN A 379 3.74 6.01 0.96
N GLY A 380 2.94 7.06 1.04
CA GLY A 380 1.95 7.17 2.10
C GLY A 380 0.90 6.06 2.00
N GLY A 381 0.04 5.94 3.01
CA GLY A 381 -1.09 5.01 2.96
C GLY A 381 -2.21 5.54 2.07
N GLY A 382 -3.09 4.67 1.58
CA GLY A 382 -4.32 5.06 0.89
C GLY A 382 -5.32 5.73 1.84
N GLY A 383 -6.05 6.72 1.34
CA GLY A 383 -7.12 7.37 2.10
C GLY A 383 -8.45 6.62 2.04
N LEU A 384 -9.46 7.11 2.76
CA LEU A 384 -10.84 6.63 2.68
C LEU A 384 -11.85 7.79 2.65
N GLY A 385 -12.79 7.78 1.68
CA GLY A 385 -13.83 8.81 1.52
C GLY A 385 -13.41 10.07 0.74
N ASP A 386 -14.36 10.90 0.30
CA ASP A 386 -14.07 12.17 -0.40
C ASP A 386 -13.27 13.14 0.49
N PRO A 387 -12.10 13.64 0.07
CA PRO A 387 -11.32 14.63 0.83
C PRO A 387 -12.11 15.87 1.22
N LEU A 388 -13.09 16.29 0.41
CA LEU A 388 -13.89 17.49 0.70
C LEU A 388 -14.89 17.28 1.85
N ASP A 389 -15.04 16.04 2.32
CA ASP A 389 -15.85 15.71 3.49
C ASP A 389 -15.02 15.63 4.79
N ARG A 390 -13.68 15.75 4.72
CA ARG A 390 -12.82 15.78 5.91
C ARG A 390 -13.16 17.00 6.79
N ASP A 391 -13.13 16.83 8.10
CA ASP A 391 -13.27 17.95 9.03
C ASP A 391 -12.17 19.01 8.81
N PRO A 392 -12.51 20.29 8.54
CA PRO A 392 -11.51 21.35 8.39
C PRO A 392 -10.59 21.52 9.60
N GLY A 393 -11.10 21.29 10.82
CA GLY A 393 -10.30 21.37 12.05
C GLY A 393 -9.16 20.36 12.07
N ARG A 394 -9.44 19.13 11.63
CA ARG A 394 -8.41 18.08 11.43
C ARG A 394 -7.36 18.46 10.38
N VAL A 395 -7.78 19.05 9.26
CA VAL A 395 -6.83 19.51 8.23
C VAL A 395 -5.93 20.62 8.78
N ALA A 396 -6.49 21.59 9.51
CA ALA A 396 -5.71 22.62 10.19
C ALA A 396 -4.74 22.03 11.23
N ALA A 397 -5.14 20.99 11.96
CA ALA A 397 -4.26 20.27 12.87
C ALA A 397 -3.10 19.58 12.13
N ASP A 398 -3.37 18.89 11.02
CA ASP A 398 -2.35 18.26 10.17
C ASP A 398 -1.36 19.31 9.61
N CYS A 399 -1.81 20.51 9.25
CA CYS A 399 -0.91 21.61 8.85
C CYS A 399 -0.01 22.11 9.98
N ARG A 400 -0.56 22.27 11.20
CA ARG A 400 0.21 22.76 12.36
C ARG A 400 1.36 21.83 12.74
N ILE A 401 1.20 20.52 12.54
CA ILE A 401 2.24 19.52 12.81
C ILE A 401 3.11 19.20 11.59
N GLY A 402 2.90 19.90 10.47
CA GLY A 402 3.71 19.74 9.25
C GLY A 402 3.39 18.51 8.40
N HIS A 403 2.30 17.79 8.67
CA HIS A 403 1.87 16.68 7.82
C HIS A 403 1.32 17.15 6.48
N TYR A 404 0.66 18.32 6.49
CA TYR A 404 0.21 18.98 5.27
C TYR A 404 0.84 20.34 5.08
N SER A 405 1.29 20.61 3.85
CA SER A 405 1.57 21.99 3.45
C SER A 405 0.25 22.79 3.35
N HIS A 406 0.33 24.10 3.56
CA HIS A 406 -0.83 25.00 3.42
C HIS A 406 -1.43 24.92 2.00
N ALA A 407 -0.57 24.82 0.98
CA ALA A 407 -0.99 24.67 -0.41
C ALA A 407 -1.77 23.37 -0.63
N TYR A 408 -1.32 22.27 -0.02
CA TYR A 408 -2.01 20.99 -0.10
C TYR A 408 -3.38 21.03 0.60
N ALA A 409 -3.46 21.61 1.80
CA ALA A 409 -4.72 21.78 2.52
C ALA A 409 -5.78 22.49 1.69
N GLU A 410 -5.37 23.55 1.00
CA GLU A 410 -6.22 24.33 0.12
C GLU A 410 -6.63 23.56 -1.13
N GLN A 411 -5.67 23.02 -1.88
CA GLN A 411 -5.92 22.43 -3.20
C GLN A 411 -6.69 21.11 -3.11
N VAL A 412 -6.44 20.33 -2.07
CA VAL A 412 -6.93 18.95 -1.94
C VAL A 412 -8.18 18.87 -1.08
N PHE A 413 -8.17 19.55 0.07
CA PHE A 413 -9.28 19.52 1.03
C PHE A 413 -10.17 20.75 0.95
N GLY A 414 -9.80 21.76 0.16
CA GLY A 414 -10.52 23.04 0.08
C GLY A 414 -10.44 23.87 1.35
N VAL A 415 -9.52 23.54 2.27
CA VAL A 415 -9.45 24.18 3.59
C VAL A 415 -8.59 25.43 3.50
N ARG A 416 -9.19 26.55 3.89
CA ARG A 416 -8.52 27.85 3.98
C ARG A 416 -8.12 28.07 5.42
N LEU A 417 -6.87 28.49 5.64
CA LEU A 417 -6.35 28.73 6.98
C LEU A 417 -6.28 30.24 7.26
N LEU A 418 -6.67 30.62 8.47
CA LEU A 418 -6.48 31.96 9.02
C LEU A 418 -4.99 32.16 9.40
N PRO A 419 -4.54 33.40 9.66
CA PRO A 419 -3.16 33.68 10.06
C PRO A 419 -2.70 32.96 11.34
N ASP A 420 -3.64 32.60 12.22
CA ASP A 420 -3.38 31.83 13.46
C ASP A 420 -3.33 30.31 13.23
N GLY A 421 -3.52 29.85 11.99
CA GLY A 421 -3.53 28.45 11.60
C GLY A 421 -4.86 27.72 11.82
N ALA A 422 -5.92 28.40 12.29
CA ALA A 422 -7.26 27.82 12.37
C ALA A 422 -7.93 27.76 10.99
N ALA A 423 -8.92 26.88 10.81
CA ALA A 423 -9.68 26.81 9.58
C ALA A 423 -10.68 27.98 9.46
N ASP A 424 -10.62 28.73 8.36
CA ASP A 424 -11.65 29.70 8.00
C ASP A 424 -12.87 28.95 7.44
N GLU A 425 -13.91 28.82 8.23
CA GLU A 425 -15.11 28.08 7.83
C GLU A 425 -15.79 28.65 6.56
N ARG A 426 -15.90 29.97 6.45
CA ARG A 426 -16.64 30.61 5.35
C ARG A 426 -15.85 30.46 4.05
N ALA A 427 -14.56 30.76 4.09
CA ALA A 427 -13.70 30.63 2.93
C ALA A 427 -13.52 29.15 2.53
N THR A 428 -13.46 28.24 3.51
CA THR A 428 -13.42 26.78 3.27
C THR A 428 -14.68 26.29 2.56
N ARG A 429 -15.89 26.68 3.01
CA ARG A 429 -17.14 26.33 2.33
C ARG A 429 -17.14 26.78 0.87
N ALA A 430 -16.82 28.06 0.62
CA ALA A 430 -16.74 28.60 -0.73
C ALA A 430 -15.70 27.89 -1.61
N SER A 431 -14.52 27.56 -1.05
CA SER A 431 -13.46 26.85 -1.77
C SER A 431 -13.88 25.41 -2.10
N ARG A 432 -14.52 24.69 -1.18
CA ARG A 432 -15.03 23.33 -1.41
C ARG A 432 -16.10 23.32 -2.50
N ASP A 433 -17.02 24.27 -2.49
CA ASP A 433 -18.03 24.42 -3.54
C ASP A 433 -17.40 24.67 -4.91
N GLY A 434 -16.35 25.51 -4.94
CA GLY A 434 -15.54 25.73 -6.14
C GLY A 434 -14.88 24.45 -6.66
N LEU A 435 -14.25 23.67 -5.76
CA LEU A 435 -13.60 22.41 -6.11
C LEU A 435 -14.58 21.35 -6.60
N ARG A 436 -15.78 21.24 -6.00
CA ARG A 436 -16.84 20.33 -6.48
C ARG A 436 -17.25 20.66 -7.91
N ARG A 437 -17.52 21.94 -8.20
CA ARG A 437 -17.84 22.41 -9.56
C ARG A 437 -16.69 22.16 -10.55
N ALA A 438 -15.44 22.36 -10.12
CA ALA A 438 -14.27 22.12 -10.96
C ALA A 438 -14.07 20.63 -11.30
N ARG A 439 -14.36 19.72 -10.35
CA ARG A 439 -14.36 18.27 -10.59
C ARG A 439 -15.41 17.89 -11.63
N ALA A 440 -16.65 18.37 -11.45
CA ALA A 440 -17.77 18.08 -12.35
C ALA A 440 -17.59 18.67 -13.75
N LYS A 441 -16.93 19.83 -13.88
CA LYS A 441 -16.69 20.47 -15.18
C LYS A 441 -15.89 19.55 -16.11
N GLY A 442 -16.48 19.18 -17.25
CA GLY A 442 -15.85 18.32 -18.25
C GLY A 442 -15.79 16.85 -17.85
N ALA A 443 -16.52 16.43 -16.80
CA ALA A 443 -16.78 15.02 -16.57
C ALA A 443 -17.80 14.51 -17.60
N GLU A 444 -17.60 13.30 -18.09
CA GLU A 444 -18.52 12.59 -18.97
C GLU A 444 -19.78 12.20 -18.19
N GLU A 445 -20.95 12.35 -18.83
CA GLU A 445 -22.23 11.95 -18.25
C GLU A 445 -22.29 10.41 -18.06
N PRO A 446 -23.07 9.92 -17.09
CA PRO A 446 -23.14 8.50 -16.82
C PRO A 446 -23.60 7.71 -18.06
N PRO A 447 -22.95 6.57 -18.38
CA PRO A 447 -23.41 5.68 -19.46
C PRO A 447 -24.88 5.28 -19.33
N VAL A 448 -25.35 5.07 -18.10
CA VAL A 448 -26.72 4.70 -17.76
C VAL A 448 -27.26 5.63 -16.67
N ALA A 449 -27.95 6.69 -17.08
CA ALA A 449 -28.61 7.61 -16.17
C ALA A 449 -29.73 6.91 -15.38
N GLN A 450 -29.65 6.97 -14.04
CA GLN A 450 -30.69 6.45 -13.16
C GLN A 450 -31.67 7.55 -12.76
N GLN A 451 -32.97 7.22 -12.78
CA GLN A 451 -34.04 8.11 -12.34
C GLN A 451 -34.57 7.74 -10.95
N GLY A 452 -35.25 8.70 -10.32
CA GLY A 452 -35.81 8.55 -8.99
C GLY A 452 -34.87 9.04 -7.90
N ARG A 453 -35.25 8.79 -6.65
CA ARG A 453 -34.47 9.13 -5.47
C ARG A 453 -34.51 7.94 -4.52
N ALA A 454 -33.36 7.60 -3.97
CA ALA A 454 -33.29 6.62 -2.91
C ALA A 454 -34.03 7.14 -1.67
N ASP A 455 -34.96 6.34 -1.17
CA ASP A 455 -35.77 6.61 0.02
C ASP A 455 -35.72 5.42 1.00
N GLY A 456 -35.91 5.72 2.28
CA GLY A 456 -35.92 4.70 3.34
C GLY A 456 -34.57 4.41 3.98
N GLU A 457 -34.46 3.22 4.59
CA GLU A 457 -33.28 2.77 5.32
C GLU A 457 -32.14 2.40 4.36
N ALA A 458 -30.94 2.95 4.63
CA ALA A 458 -29.75 2.74 3.81
C ALA A 458 -28.67 2.00 4.59
N GLN A 459 -28.03 1.01 3.95
CA GLN A 459 -26.86 0.32 4.46
C GLN A 459 -25.61 0.97 3.86
N ARG A 460 -24.82 1.66 4.68
CA ARG A 460 -23.57 2.29 4.21
C ARG A 460 -22.56 1.23 3.78
N ILE A 461 -21.89 1.48 2.66
CA ILE A 461 -20.80 0.64 2.15
C ILE A 461 -19.47 1.31 2.52
N GLY A 462 -19.28 2.55 2.09
CA GLY A 462 -18.06 3.32 2.38
C GLY A 462 -18.10 4.68 1.72
N GLY A 463 -17.41 5.67 2.31
CA GLY A 463 -17.43 7.04 1.80
C GLY A 463 -18.86 7.56 1.65
N LYS A 464 -19.24 7.95 0.42
CA LYS A 464 -20.60 8.39 0.06
C LYS A 464 -21.50 7.27 -0.49
N MET A 465 -21.01 6.04 -0.63
CA MET A 465 -21.77 4.94 -1.22
C MET A 465 -22.56 4.14 -0.17
N GLU A 466 -23.79 3.77 -0.56
CA GLU A 466 -24.72 3.00 0.25
C GLU A 466 -25.59 2.07 -0.61
N PHE A 467 -26.14 1.04 0.01
CA PHE A 467 -27.28 0.31 -0.53
C PHE A 467 -28.57 0.94 -0.03
N ALA A 468 -29.44 1.35 -0.95
CA ALA A 468 -30.74 1.94 -0.62
C ALA A 468 -31.85 1.37 -1.50
N VAL A 469 -33.10 1.67 -1.15
CA VAL A 469 -34.27 1.25 -1.93
C VAL A 469 -34.68 2.37 -2.88
N VAL A 470 -34.99 2.00 -4.12
CA VAL A 470 -35.53 2.89 -5.16
C VAL A 470 -36.67 2.16 -5.83
N ASN A 471 -37.90 2.67 -5.72
CA ASN A 471 -39.10 2.04 -6.28
C ASN A 471 -39.23 0.55 -5.90
N GLY A 472 -38.97 0.21 -4.64
CA GLY A 472 -39.08 -1.16 -4.11
C GLY A 472 -37.94 -2.12 -4.48
N ARG A 473 -36.87 -1.64 -5.15
CA ARG A 473 -35.69 -2.45 -5.52
C ARG A 473 -34.44 -1.93 -4.83
N LYS A 474 -33.48 -2.82 -4.52
CA LYS A 474 -32.19 -2.44 -3.92
C LYS A 474 -31.22 -1.91 -4.98
N PHE A 475 -30.61 -0.76 -4.69
CA PHE A 475 -29.69 -0.05 -5.56
C PHE A 475 -28.40 0.29 -4.82
N TYR A 476 -27.29 0.38 -5.56
CA TYR A 476 -26.21 1.28 -5.20
C TYR A 476 -26.73 2.72 -5.33
N ALA A 477 -26.54 3.51 -4.28
CA ALA A 477 -26.88 4.91 -4.25
C ALA A 477 -25.74 5.73 -3.61
N CYS A 478 -25.73 7.02 -3.92
CA CYS A 478 -24.95 8.00 -3.19
C CYS A 478 -25.78 8.54 -2.01
N ALA A 479 -25.14 8.86 -0.89
CA ALA A 479 -25.73 9.42 0.32
C ALA A 479 -26.56 10.71 0.13
N CYS A 480 -26.48 11.36 -1.04
CA CYS A 480 -27.41 12.45 -1.39
C CYS A 480 -28.79 11.96 -1.86
N GLY A 481 -28.98 10.64 -1.96
CA GLY A 481 -30.17 9.96 -2.48
C GLY A 481 -30.14 9.68 -3.98
N GLN A 482 -29.02 9.89 -4.67
CA GLN A 482 -28.92 9.65 -6.12
C GLN A 482 -28.70 8.15 -6.38
N PRO A 483 -29.60 7.45 -7.10
CA PRO A 483 -29.34 6.09 -7.55
C PRO A 483 -28.20 6.04 -8.57
N LEU A 484 -27.39 4.98 -8.51
CA LEU A 484 -26.24 4.74 -9.39
C LEU A 484 -26.45 3.47 -10.24
N ALA A 485 -26.80 2.35 -9.62
CA ALA A 485 -27.14 1.13 -10.36
C ALA A 485 -27.98 0.19 -9.49
N PRO A 486 -28.76 -0.74 -10.07
CA PRO A 486 -29.30 -1.87 -9.32
C PRO A 486 -28.18 -2.61 -8.57
N ARG A 487 -28.47 -3.22 -7.43
CA ARG A 487 -27.48 -3.91 -6.58
C ARG A 487 -26.65 -4.99 -7.30
N SER A 488 -27.18 -5.58 -8.37
CA SER A 488 -26.51 -6.59 -9.20
C SER A 488 -25.71 -6.01 -10.37
N GLY A 489 -25.78 -4.70 -10.59
CA GLY A 489 -25.11 -4.00 -11.69
C GLY A 489 -23.87 -3.24 -11.24
N ASN A 490 -23.12 -2.71 -12.21
CA ASN A 490 -21.93 -1.91 -11.93
C ASN A 490 -22.34 -0.46 -11.59
N TRP A 491 -22.05 -0.02 -10.36
CA TRP A 491 -22.37 1.33 -9.91
C TRP A 491 -21.67 2.43 -10.72
N ARG A 492 -20.55 2.12 -11.40
CA ARG A 492 -19.84 3.07 -12.29
C ARG A 492 -20.70 3.48 -13.49
N ASP A 493 -21.63 2.63 -13.93
CA ASP A 493 -22.51 2.92 -15.07
C ASP A 493 -23.45 4.12 -14.79
N GLY A 494 -23.76 4.39 -13.51
CA GLY A 494 -24.54 5.56 -13.09
C GLY A 494 -23.71 6.70 -12.50
N ALA A 495 -22.39 6.62 -12.56
CA ALA A 495 -21.50 7.70 -12.12
C ALA A 495 -20.99 8.51 -13.32
N ARG A 496 -20.72 9.80 -13.10
CA ARG A 496 -19.95 10.59 -14.07
C ARG A 496 -18.48 10.23 -13.99
N ARG A 497 -17.79 10.18 -15.11
CA ARG A 497 -16.37 9.83 -15.17
C ARG A 497 -15.53 11.02 -15.61
N LYS A 498 -14.33 11.18 -15.04
CA LYS A 498 -13.32 12.11 -15.55
C LYS A 498 -11.94 11.51 -15.41
N THR A 499 -11.18 11.45 -16.50
CA THR A 499 -9.74 11.18 -16.43
C THR A 499 -9.00 12.45 -16.00
N ILE A 500 -8.10 12.33 -15.02
CA ILE A 500 -7.27 13.43 -14.53
C ILE A 500 -5.79 13.12 -14.74
N SER A 501 -4.98 14.16 -14.93
CA SER A 501 -3.52 13.98 -15.02
C SER A 501 -2.91 13.70 -13.65
N ALA A 502 -1.76 13.03 -13.63
CA ALA A 502 -0.97 12.83 -12.41
C ALA A 502 -0.64 14.16 -11.72
N ALA A 503 -0.31 15.20 -12.49
CA ALA A 503 -0.04 16.54 -11.97
C ALA A 503 -1.28 17.16 -11.29
N ALA A 504 -2.49 16.93 -11.83
CA ALA A 504 -3.73 17.35 -11.18
C ALA A 504 -4.05 16.52 -9.92
N ALA A 505 -3.46 15.33 -9.82
CA ALA A 505 -3.60 14.43 -8.67
C ALA A 505 -2.58 14.66 -7.55
N LYS A 506 -1.61 15.61 -7.67
CA LYS A 506 -0.73 16.26 -6.64
C LYS A 506 0.79 16.13 -6.88
N LYS A 507 1.58 16.79 -6.02
CA LYS A 507 3.05 16.96 -6.02
C LYS A 507 3.90 15.67 -6.05
N TYR A 508 3.33 14.51 -5.70
CA TYR A 508 4.06 13.23 -5.61
C TYR A 508 3.41 12.07 -6.39
N PHE A 509 2.66 12.39 -7.44
CA PHE A 509 2.12 11.38 -8.34
C PHE A 509 2.88 11.37 -9.66
N ARG A 510 3.48 10.21 -9.97
CA ARG A 510 3.85 9.83 -11.33
C ARG A 510 2.96 8.67 -11.74
N LEU A 511 2.59 8.62 -13.01
CA LEU A 511 1.84 7.52 -13.59
C LEU A 511 2.64 6.98 -14.75
N HIS A 512 2.79 5.66 -14.78
CA HIS A 512 3.36 4.95 -15.92
C HIS A 512 2.57 5.35 -17.19
N PRO A 513 3.20 5.47 -18.38
CA PRO A 513 2.54 5.94 -19.60
C PRO A 513 1.32 5.14 -20.05
N GLU A 514 1.20 3.88 -19.59
CA GLU A 514 0.06 2.99 -19.86
C GLU A 514 -1.10 3.13 -18.86
N LEU A 515 -0.94 3.97 -17.83
CA LEU A 515 -1.92 4.18 -16.77
C LEU A 515 -2.60 5.55 -16.85
N GLU A 516 -3.85 5.61 -16.39
CA GLU A 516 -4.61 6.83 -16.16
C GLU A 516 -5.26 6.84 -14.78
N LEU A 517 -5.53 8.04 -14.25
CA LEU A 517 -6.34 8.21 -13.05
C LEU A 517 -7.78 8.57 -13.43
N ARG A 518 -8.73 7.72 -13.03
CA ARG A 518 -10.16 7.90 -13.27
C ARG A 518 -10.85 8.36 -11.99
N GLN A 519 -11.60 9.46 -12.06
CA GLN A 519 -12.50 9.89 -10.99
C GLN A 519 -13.95 9.55 -11.34
N TYR A 520 -14.67 9.01 -10.37
CA TYR A 520 -16.10 8.75 -10.48
C TYR A 520 -16.85 9.68 -9.54
N LEU A 521 -17.77 10.47 -10.10
CA LEU A 521 -18.52 11.49 -9.39
C LEU A 521 -20.00 11.13 -9.36
N CYS A 522 -20.66 11.37 -8.23
CA CYS A 522 -22.11 11.27 -8.16
C CYS A 522 -22.75 12.33 -9.07
N PRO A 523 -23.69 11.98 -9.97
CA PRO A 523 -24.37 12.95 -10.83
C PRO A 523 -25.28 13.92 -10.06
N GLY A 524 -25.76 13.54 -8.87
CA GLY A 524 -26.66 14.36 -8.06
C GLY A 524 -25.98 15.44 -7.21
N CYS A 525 -24.75 15.21 -6.75
CA CYS A 525 -24.08 16.12 -5.79
C CYS A 525 -22.62 16.46 -6.09
N ASP A 526 -22.07 16.00 -7.23
CA ASP A 526 -20.66 16.15 -7.61
C ASP A 526 -19.67 15.52 -6.59
N GLY A 527 -20.16 14.72 -5.64
CA GLY A 527 -19.35 14.05 -4.63
C GLY A 527 -18.48 12.96 -5.25
N LEU A 528 -17.23 12.85 -4.78
CA LEU A 528 -16.29 11.86 -5.28
C LEU A 528 -16.62 10.47 -4.71
N LEU A 529 -16.90 9.51 -5.58
CA LEU A 529 -17.28 8.13 -5.26
C LEU A 529 -16.10 7.17 -5.30
N SER A 530 -15.18 7.36 -6.24
CA SER A 530 -13.95 6.57 -6.37
C SER A 530 -12.86 7.34 -7.14
N VAL A 531 -11.60 7.01 -6.86
CA VAL A 531 -10.43 7.38 -7.65
C VAL A 531 -9.66 6.11 -7.96
N GLU A 532 -9.47 5.80 -9.24
CA GLU A 532 -8.87 4.54 -9.69
C GLU A 532 -7.66 4.79 -10.55
N VAL A 533 -6.60 4.02 -10.29
CA VAL A 533 -5.50 3.82 -11.22
C VAL A 533 -5.90 2.67 -12.14
N ALA A 534 -5.96 2.93 -13.44
CA ALA A 534 -6.39 1.94 -14.42
C ALA A 534 -5.55 2.03 -15.69
N GLU A 535 -5.42 0.91 -16.39
CA GLU A 535 -4.85 0.89 -17.74
C GLU A 535 -5.68 1.76 -18.68
N ILE A 536 -5.01 2.53 -19.53
CA ILE A 536 -5.67 3.36 -20.56
C ILE A 536 -6.51 2.44 -21.46
N ASN A 537 -7.74 2.88 -21.79
CA ASN A 537 -8.73 2.14 -22.58
C ASN A 537 -9.24 0.82 -21.98
N SER A 538 -8.86 0.46 -20.74
CA SER A 538 -9.44 -0.69 -20.07
C SER A 538 -10.91 -0.48 -19.75
N ALA A 539 -11.70 -1.56 -19.79
CA ALA A 539 -13.10 -1.54 -19.39
C ALA A 539 -13.27 -1.15 -17.91
N GLU A 540 -14.47 -0.65 -17.57
CA GLU A 540 -14.81 -0.32 -16.20
C GLU A 540 -14.83 -1.58 -15.33
N LEU A 541 -14.13 -1.54 -14.19
CA LEU A 541 -14.07 -2.67 -13.28
C LEU A 541 -15.44 -2.86 -12.60
N HIS A 542 -16.03 -4.06 -12.69
CA HIS A 542 -17.17 -4.44 -11.86
C HIS A 542 -16.67 -4.97 -10.52
N ASP A 543 -16.34 -4.05 -9.61
CA ASP A 543 -15.57 -4.35 -8.41
C ASP A 543 -16.34 -4.98 -7.25
N ILE A 544 -17.66 -4.82 -7.23
CA ILE A 544 -18.56 -5.43 -6.24
C ILE A 544 -19.82 -5.94 -6.95
N GLU A 545 -20.01 -7.25 -6.94
CA GLU A 545 -21.16 -7.93 -7.55
C GLU A 545 -21.80 -8.84 -6.51
N LEU A 546 -22.92 -8.42 -5.93
CA LEU A 546 -23.60 -9.19 -4.89
C LEU A 546 -24.68 -10.11 -5.47
N ALA A 547 -24.84 -11.29 -4.87
CA ALA A 547 -25.85 -12.29 -5.24
C ALA A 547 -27.29 -11.88 -4.86
#